data_AF-A0A353RDC2-F1
#
_entry.id   AF-A0A353RDC2-F1
#
_cell.length_a   1.000
_cell.length_b   1.000
_cell.length_c   1.000
_cell.angle_alpha   90.00
_cell.angle_beta   90.00
_cell.angle_gamma   90.00
#
_symmetry.space_group_name_H-M   'P 1'
#
loop_
_entity.id
_entity.type
_entity.pdbx_description
1 polymer ?
#
loop_
_entity_poly.entity_id
_entity_poly.type
_entity_poly.pdbx_seq_one_letter_code
_entity_poly.pdbx_strand_id
1 'polypeptide(L)'
;PLALSAAPFIARLVESSLKEVDPGVVEAAQSMGATTFQIIRKVLLPEAKPSLLVGGAIAATTILGYSAMAGFCGGGGLGDIAIRFGYYRYQYDVMLVTLVLNVVVVQILQGIFMKASRKSDKRK
;
A
#
# COMPACT_ATOMS: atom_id res chain seq x y z
N PRO A 1 -0.17 5.83 18.56
CA PRO A 1 1.24 5.89 18.08
C PRO A 1 1.40 5.52 16.60
N LEU A 2 0.99 4.31 16.16
CA LEU A 2 1.18 3.85 14.78
C LEU A 2 0.41 4.65 13.73
N ALA A 3 -0.83 5.07 14.02
CA ALA A 3 -1.62 5.91 13.11
C ALA A 3 -0.99 7.29 12.85
N LEU A 4 -0.38 7.89 13.88
CA LEU A 4 0.35 9.16 13.78
C LEU A 4 1.62 9.03 12.93
N SER A 5 2.34 7.90 13.05
CA SER A 5 3.52 7.60 12.22
C SER A 5 3.18 7.23 10.78
N ALA A 6 1.99 6.67 10.53
CA ALA A 6 1.54 6.29 9.19
C ALA A 6 1.10 7.50 8.35
N ALA A 7 0.67 8.60 8.98
CA ALA A 7 0.21 9.80 8.28
C ALA A 7 1.24 10.42 7.30
N PRO A 8 2.49 10.74 7.69
CA PRO A 8 3.50 11.28 6.77
C PRO A 8 3.88 10.28 5.68
N PHE A 9 3.86 8.98 5.98
CA PHE A 9 4.14 7.92 5.01
C PHE A 9 3.07 7.85 3.92
N ILE A 10 1.79 7.85 4.31
CA ILE A 10 0.68 7.88 3.36
C ILE A 10 0.67 9.19 2.55
N ALA A 11 0.95 10.34 3.19
CA ALA A 11 1.04 11.62 2.50
C ALA A 11 2.10 11.59 1.39
N ARG A 12 3.29 11.03 1.67
CA ARG A 12 4.36 10.88 0.68
C ARG A 12 3.98 9.94 -0.47
N LEU A 13 3.26 8.86 -0.19
CA LEU A 13 2.75 7.96 -1.23
C LEU A 13 1.76 8.65 -2.16
N VAL A 14 0.84 9.45 -1.60
CA VAL A 14 -0.12 10.24 -2.38
C VAL A 14 0.61 11.31 -3.21
N GLU A 15 1.58 12.02 -2.61
CA GLU A 15 2.40 13.01 -3.32
C GLU A 15 3.15 12.39 -4.49
N SER A 16 3.78 11.23 -4.28
CA SER A 16 4.48 10.49 -5.34
C SER A 16 3.52 10.08 -6.47
N SER A 17 2.33 9.60 -6.10
CA SER A 17 1.32 9.17 -7.07
C SER A 17 0.79 10.32 -7.94
N LEU A 18 0.69 11.52 -7.36
CA LEU A 18 0.32 12.74 -8.08
C LEU A 18 1.45 13.26 -8.97
N LYS A 19 2.71 13.13 -8.54
CA LYS A 19 3.89 13.51 -9.34
C LYS A 19 4.17 12.57 -10.52
N GLU A 20 3.67 11.34 -10.48
CA GLU A 20 3.74 10.40 -11.61
C GLU A 20 2.80 10.77 -12.76
N VAL A 21 1.83 11.67 -12.55
CA VAL A 21 0.95 12.15 -13.61
C VAL A 21 1.75 13.03 -14.58
N ASP A 22 1.64 12.74 -15.87
CA ASP A 22 2.34 13.47 -16.92
C ASP A 22 1.91 14.95 -16.93
N PRO A 23 2.86 15.90 -16.79
CA PRO A 23 2.58 17.34 -16.87
C PRO A 23 1.84 17.74 -18.14
N GLY A 24 2.06 17.05 -19.26
CA GLY A 24 1.41 17.34 -20.54
C GLY A 24 -0.12 17.18 -20.51
N VAL A 25 -0.65 16.27 -19.69
CA VAL A 25 -2.10 16.09 -19.51
C VAL A 25 -2.69 17.27 -18.73
N VAL A 26 -1.91 17.84 -17.80
CA VAL A 26 -2.29 19.03 -17.03
C VAL A 26 -2.24 20.29 -17.90
N GLU A 27 -1.20 20.45 -18.72
CA GLU A 27 -1.05 21.56 -19.67
C GLU A 27 -2.14 21.55 -20.75
N ALA A 28 -2.53 20.37 -21.24
CA ALA A 28 -3.64 20.21 -22.17
C ALA A 28 -4.97 20.65 -21.52
N ALA A 29 -5.22 20.26 -20.28
CA ALA A 29 -6.43 20.68 -19.55
C ALA A 29 -6.46 22.19 -19.29
N GLN A 30 -5.31 22.80 -18.97
CA GLN A 30 -5.19 24.26 -18.84
C GLN A 30 -5.45 24.97 -20.17
N SER A 31 -4.92 24.44 -21.28
CA SER A 31 -5.13 24.98 -22.63
C SER A 31 -6.60 24.90 -23.08
N MET A 32 -7.36 23.94 -22.55
CA MET A 32 -8.81 23.86 -22.75
C MET A 32 -9.62 24.80 -21.85
N GLY A 33 -8.97 25.66 -21.06
CA GLY A 33 -9.63 26.61 -20.16
C GLY A 33 -10.18 25.99 -18.88
N ALA A 34 -9.72 24.80 -18.48
CA ALA A 34 -10.16 24.18 -17.23
C ALA A 34 -9.66 24.97 -16.01
N THR A 35 -10.54 25.19 -15.04
CA THR A 35 -10.15 25.83 -13.77
C THR A 35 -9.31 24.89 -12.91
N THR A 36 -8.48 25.43 -12.01
CA THR A 36 -7.58 24.64 -11.14
C THR A 36 -8.32 23.51 -10.40
N PHE A 37 -9.53 23.77 -9.91
CA PHE A 37 -10.33 22.76 -9.22
C PHE A 37 -10.84 21.65 -10.16
N GLN A 38 -11.15 21.99 -11.41
CA GLN A 38 -11.52 21.01 -12.44
C GLN A 38 -10.32 20.14 -12.82
N ILE A 39 -9.13 20.71 -12.94
CA ILE A 39 -7.89 19.96 -13.22
C ILE A 39 -7.63 18.94 -12.11
N ILE A 40 -7.69 19.37 -10.84
CA ILE A 40 -7.46 18.47 -9.70
C ILE A 40 -8.47 17.31 -9.70
N ARG A 41 -9.76 17.61 -9.83
CA ARG A 41 -10.83 16.62 -9.64
C ARG A 41 -11.10 15.75 -10.86
N LYS A 42 -10.97 16.29 -12.07
CA LYS A 42 -11.32 15.61 -13.33
C LYS A 42 -10.12 15.08 -14.10
N VAL A 43 -8.90 15.56 -13.82
CA VAL A 43 -7.70 15.17 -14.58
C VAL A 43 -6.68 14.47 -13.67
N LEU A 44 -6.15 15.17 -12.66
CA LEU A 44 -5.15 14.62 -11.75
C LEU A 44 -5.66 13.41 -10.96
N LEU A 45 -6.82 13.53 -10.31
CA LEU A 45 -7.37 12.45 -9.47
C LEU A 45 -7.67 11.17 -10.27
N PRO A 46 -8.37 11.21 -11.42
CA PRO A 46 -8.60 10.03 -12.23
C PRO A 46 -7.32 9.41 -12.79
N GLU A 47 -6.34 10.24 -13.16
CA GLU A 47 -5.12 9.76 -13.81
C GLU A 47 -4.08 9.24 -12.82
N ALA A 48 -4.10 9.73 -11.58
CA ALA A 48 -3.34 9.15 -10.47
C ALA A 48 -4.02 7.92 -9.84
N LYS A 49 -5.22 7.49 -10.27
CA LYS A 49 -5.89 6.33 -9.65
C LYS A 49 -5.04 5.05 -9.67
N PRO A 50 -4.38 4.68 -10.79
CA PRO A 50 -3.59 3.45 -10.84
C PRO A 50 -2.40 3.50 -9.88
N SER A 51 -1.70 4.64 -9.82
CA SER A 51 -0.56 4.87 -8.94
C SER A 51 -0.98 4.95 -7.46
N LEU A 52 -2.10 5.60 -7.15
CA LEU A 52 -2.68 5.63 -5.81
C LEU A 52 -3.07 4.24 -5.31
N LEU A 53 -3.59 3.37 -6.18
CA LEU A 53 -3.90 1.97 -5.82
C LEU A 53 -2.63 1.18 -5.53
N VAL A 54 -1.55 1.39 -6.30
CA VAL A 54 -0.24 0.78 -6.04
C VAL A 54 0.34 1.29 -4.71
N GLY A 55 0.30 2.60 -4.47
CA GLY A 55 0.72 3.20 -3.20
C GLY A 55 -0.08 2.68 -2.00
N GLY A 56 -1.40 2.51 -2.18
CA GLY A 56 -2.29 1.91 -1.17
C GLY A 56 -1.93 0.45 -0.88
N ALA A 57 -1.56 -0.32 -1.90
CA ALA A 57 -1.06 -1.69 -1.74
C ALA A 57 0.17 -1.72 -0.84
N ILE A 58 1.15 -0.86 -1.15
CA ILE A 58 2.39 -0.73 -0.40
C ILE A 58 2.09 -0.36 1.05
N ALA A 59 1.23 0.65 1.28
CA ALA A 59 0.84 1.06 2.63
C ALA A 59 0.19 -0.07 3.43
N ALA A 60 -0.76 -0.80 2.83
CA ALA A 60 -1.42 -1.91 3.49
C ALA A 60 -0.43 -3.03 3.85
N THR A 61 0.49 -3.37 2.93
CA THR A 61 1.52 -4.38 3.19
C THR A 61 2.52 -3.95 4.27
N THR A 62 2.89 -2.67 4.31
CA THR A 62 3.77 -2.11 5.34
C THR A 62 3.11 -2.16 6.72
N ILE A 63 1.83 -1.81 6.82
CA ILE A 63 1.06 -1.88 8.08
C ILE A 63 0.94 -3.34 8.55
N LEU A 64 0.70 -4.28 7.63
CA LEU A 64 0.71 -5.72 7.94
C LEU A 64 2.07 -6.18 8.47
N GLY A 65 3.17 -5.73 7.86
CA GLY A 65 4.53 -5.98 8.34
C GLY A 65 4.74 -5.45 9.77
N TYR A 66 4.26 -4.24 10.06
CA TYR A 66 4.31 -3.69 11.41
C TYR A 66 3.45 -4.48 12.41
N SER A 67 2.31 -5.05 12.01
CA SER A 67 1.52 -5.93 12.86
C SER A 67 2.25 -7.25 13.17
N ALA A 68 2.99 -7.80 12.21
CA ALA A 68 3.85 -8.96 12.45
C ALA A 68 4.95 -8.64 13.47
N MET A 69 5.60 -7.47 13.34
CA MET A 69 6.58 -6.98 14.33
C MET A 69 5.93 -6.69 15.70
N ALA A 70 4.69 -6.19 15.74
CA ALA A 70 3.97 -5.92 16.99
C ALA A 70 3.70 -7.18 17.82
N GLY A 71 3.67 -8.36 17.18
CA GLY A 71 3.67 -9.66 17.88
C GLY A 71 4.88 -9.84 18.81
N PHE A 72 6.05 -9.30 18.45
CA PHE A 72 7.24 -9.32 19.31
C PHE A 72 7.10 -8.43 20.54
N CYS A 73 6.41 -7.30 20.41
CA CYS A 73 6.14 -6.38 21.52
C CYS A 73 4.94 -6.81 22.40
N GLY A 74 4.43 -8.03 22.23
CA GLY A 74 3.31 -8.55 23.03
C GLY A 74 1.94 -7.94 22.68
N GLY A 75 1.83 -7.23 21.55
CA GLY A 75 0.60 -6.55 21.12
C GLY A 75 -0.45 -7.47 20.48
N GLY A 76 -0.14 -8.75 20.26
CA GLY A 76 -0.99 -9.71 19.57
C GLY A 76 -1.05 -9.46 18.05
N GLY A 77 -0.65 -10.45 17.26
CA GLY A 77 -0.63 -10.36 15.79
C GLY A 77 -0.12 -11.65 15.15
N LEU A 78 -0.07 -11.70 13.81
CA LEU A 78 0.42 -12.89 13.09
C LEU A 78 1.85 -13.30 13.53
N GLY A 79 2.67 -12.35 13.99
CA GLY A 79 4.01 -12.63 14.52
C GLY A 79 4.04 -13.22 15.94
N ASP A 80 2.98 -13.05 16.75
CA ASP A 80 2.92 -13.62 18.10
C ASP A 80 2.89 -15.15 18.05
N ILE A 81 2.19 -15.73 17.07
CA ILE A 81 2.15 -17.18 16.83
C ILE A 81 3.55 -17.70 16.45
N ALA A 82 4.26 -16.99 15.57
CA ALA A 82 5.61 -17.36 15.14
C ALA A 82 6.61 -17.33 16.31
N ILE A 83 6.51 -16.32 17.17
CA ILE A 83 7.44 -16.12 18.28
C ILE A 83 7.13 -17.07 19.44
N ARG A 84 5.86 -17.19 19.85
CA ARG A 84 5.45 -18.06 20.96
C ARG A 84 5.60 -19.54 20.67
N PHE A 85 5.19 -19.98 19.48
CA PHE A 85 5.19 -21.41 19.15
C PHE A 85 6.43 -21.84 18.35
N GLY A 86 7.01 -20.96 17.54
CA GLY A 86 8.22 -21.26 16.77
C GLY A 86 9.50 -20.97 17.55
N TYR A 87 9.72 -19.71 17.92
CA TYR A 87 10.99 -19.26 18.53
C TYR A 87 11.18 -19.74 19.97
N TYR A 88 10.21 -19.51 20.86
CA TYR A 88 10.35 -19.88 22.28
C TYR A 88 10.35 -21.38 22.55
N ARG A 89 9.78 -22.19 21.64
CA ARG A 89 9.76 -23.66 21.75
C ARG A 89 10.80 -24.34 20.87
N TYR A 90 11.66 -23.59 20.16
CA TYR A 90 12.63 -24.12 19.19
C TYR A 90 12.03 -25.07 18.13
N GLN A 91 10.74 -24.92 17.80
CA GLN A 91 10.09 -25.71 16.76
C GLN A 91 10.24 -24.99 15.43
N TYR A 92 11.35 -25.27 14.74
CA TYR A 92 11.68 -24.68 13.44
C TYR A 92 10.57 -24.87 12.39
N ASP A 93 9.85 -25.99 12.43
CA ASP A 93 8.72 -26.28 11.53
C ASP A 93 7.60 -25.24 11.67
N VAL A 94 7.21 -24.90 12.90
CA VAL A 94 6.13 -23.94 13.18
C VAL A 94 6.55 -22.52 12.81
N MET A 95 7.83 -22.19 13.02
CA MET A 95 8.40 -20.91 12.60
C MET A 95 8.34 -20.75 11.07
N LEU A 96 8.76 -21.77 10.31
CA LEU A 96 8.71 -21.78 8.86
C LEU A 96 7.29 -21.69 8.31
N VAL A 97 6.35 -22.47 8.86
CA VAL A 97 4.94 -22.43 8.44
C VAL A 97 4.35 -21.03 8.64
N THR A 98 4.62 -20.39 9.77
CA THR A 98 4.07 -19.05 10.05
C THR A 98 4.68 -17.98 9.15
N LEU A 99 5.98 -18.10 8.82
CA LEU A 99 6.65 -17.20 7.89
C LEU A 99 6.10 -17.33 6.47
N VAL A 100 5.95 -18.56 5.98
CA VAL A 100 5.34 -18.84 4.66
C VAL A 100 3.90 -18.32 4.61
N LEU A 101 3.12 -18.53 5.67
CA LEU A 101 1.75 -18.04 5.75
C LEU A 101 1.68 -16.50 5.68
N ASN A 102 2.59 -15.79 6.35
CA ASN A 102 2.66 -14.33 6.26
C ASN A 102 2.96 -13.86 4.83
N VAL A 103 3.95 -14.48 4.18
CA VAL A 103 4.29 -14.18 2.77
C VAL A 103 3.10 -14.42 1.86
N VAL A 104 2.37 -15.52 2.03
CA VAL A 104 1.18 -15.84 1.23
C VAL A 104 0.08 -14.77 1.42
N VAL A 105 -0.19 -14.35 2.66
CA VAL A 105 -1.18 -13.30 2.94
C VAL A 105 -0.79 -11.97 2.28
N VAL A 106 0.48 -11.59 2.40
CA VAL A 106 1.02 -10.37 1.76
C VAL A 106 0.88 -10.45 0.24
N GLN A 107 1.23 -11.59 -0.37
CA GLN A 107 1.12 -11.80 -1.81
C GLN A 107 -0.33 -11.76 -2.31
N ILE A 108 -1.27 -12.35 -1.59
CA ILE A 108 -2.69 -12.29 -1.94
C ILE A 108 -3.18 -10.84 -1.90
N LEU A 109 -2.88 -10.11 -0.84
CA LEU A 109 -3.31 -8.73 -0.69
C LEU A 109 -2.70 -7.84 -1.77
N GLN A 110 -1.38 -7.93 -1.99
CA GLN A 110 -0.70 -7.17 -3.04
C GLN A 110 -1.21 -7.54 -4.44
N GLY A 111 -1.50 -8.82 -4.68
CA GLY A 111 -2.10 -9.31 -5.93
C GLY A 111 -3.48 -8.72 -6.19
N ILE A 112 -4.33 -8.59 -5.17
CA ILE A 112 -5.65 -7.95 -5.28
C ILE A 112 -5.49 -6.49 -5.68
N PHE A 113 -4.62 -5.74 -4.99
CA PHE A 113 -4.37 -4.33 -5.28
C PHE A 113 -3.76 -4.11 -6.66
N MET A 114 -2.79 -4.93 -7.06
CA MET A 114 -2.17 -4.86 -8.39
C MET A 114 -3.17 -5.18 -9.50
N LYS A 115 -4.05 -6.16 -9.28
CA LYS A 115 -5.13 -6.49 -10.22
C LYS A 115 -6.16 -5.36 -10.30
N ALA A 116 -6.49 -4.71 -9.18
CA ALA A 116 -7.36 -3.54 -9.14
C ALA A 116 -6.73 -2.34 -9.86
N SER A 117 -5.42 -2.10 -9.67
CA SER A 117 -4.66 -1.06 -10.36
C SER A 117 -4.67 -1.30 -11.88
N ARG A 118 -4.33 -2.51 -12.34
CA ARG A 118 -4.39 -2.87 -13.78
C ARG A 118 -5.78 -2.74 -14.39
N LYS A 119 -6.85 -2.96 -13.62
CA LYS A 119 -8.23 -2.77 -14.10
C LYS A 119 -8.64 -1.30 -14.13
N SER A 120 -8.07 -0.49 -13.24
CA SER A 120 -8.30 0.96 -13.20
C SER A 120 -7.41 1.72 -14.19
N ASP A 121 -6.38 1.07 -14.72
CA ASP A 121 -5.52 1.62 -15.76
C ASP A 121 -6.29 1.64 -17.10
N LYS A 122 -6.85 2.81 -17.40
CA LYS A 122 -7.51 3.10 -18.68
C LYS A 122 -6.54 3.68 -19.71
N ARG A 123 -5.21 3.56 -19.53
CA ARG A 123 -4.20 3.98 -20.52
C ARG A 123 -4.12 3.06 -21.76
N LYS A 124 -5.20 2.37 -22.12
CA LYS A 124 -5.31 1.64 -23.40
C LYS A 124 -6.58 2.04 -24.12
#